data_AF-A0A9X4MAP5-F1
#
_entry.id   AF-A0A9X4MAP5-F1
#
_cell.length_a   1.000
_cell.length_b   1.000
_cell.length_c   1.000
_cell.angle_alpha   90.00
_cell.angle_beta   90.00
_cell.angle_gamma   90.00
#
_symmetry.space_group_name_H-M   'P 1'
#
loop_
_entity.id
_entity.type
_entity.pdbx_description
1 polymer ?
#
loop_
_entity_poly.entity_id
_entity_poly.type
_entity_poly.pdbx_seq_one_letter_code
_entity_poly.pdbx_strand_id
1 'polypeptide(L)'
;MEFSQLQSTTAICPSLFNATTAQDGILSRIRLPAGVITATQCEALVKVVNQFGNGEIQITNRANLQIRTHQALSAEVLLDLQDYGLASSNPNIDGLRNIMASPTAGIDIQAKINTIPLVKQWNLYLVNHPELAILSSKFSVCFDGGEMINVSDRPNDIVFSALEFSGEIYFSLHLSFGDRGESPSPVGVLIAPDQVIEVLATFADIYREYTDLATDLTEERFNQQYSRLRPLRLREMLKDWGVERFLSAATERLGYSLQSIPLELLAREHETQQRDRYRHLGVNPQKQRGLSYIGVVVPLGRLTATQLQGLALLTTKYGGGALRLTPWQNILLTDIADVDIERVTQGLAHLGLSISVNHPYAAIAACSGYKGCKAAFTDTQADAKKVAAYLESCIKLDYPINIHFSGCDKSCAQHHSSDIALVGIPSENGETHPEMYRVYVGDDGNHFGKELYAEYAAKDLPILIAQLLRNYQNERCNSTQTFKEFVK
;
A
#
# COMPACT_ATOMS: atom_id res chain seq x y z
N MET A 1 -32.72 -7.68 7.45
CA MET A 1 -32.10 -6.45 7.99
C MET A 1 -32.16 -5.40 6.89
N GLU A 2 -32.81 -4.27 7.15
CA GLU A 2 -32.93 -3.16 6.19
C GLU A 2 -31.55 -2.49 6.01
N PHE A 3 -31.00 -2.52 4.79
CA PHE A 3 -29.69 -1.98 4.43
C PHE A 3 -29.63 -0.45 4.34
N SER A 4 -30.70 0.27 4.71
CA SER A 4 -30.84 1.72 4.51
C SER A 4 -30.16 2.60 5.56
N GLN A 5 -29.50 2.02 6.58
CA GLN A 5 -28.93 2.78 7.72
C GLN A 5 -27.39 2.83 7.81
N LEU A 6 -26.64 2.34 6.82
CA LEU A 6 -25.16 2.40 6.85
C LEU A 6 -24.56 3.70 6.29
N GLN A 7 -25.24 4.83 6.42
CA GLN A 7 -24.59 6.15 6.30
C GLN A 7 -24.01 6.57 7.65
N SER A 8 -22.98 5.85 8.09
CA SER A 8 -22.24 6.22 9.28
C SER A 8 -21.40 7.47 9.02
N THR A 9 -21.67 8.53 9.79
CA THR A 9 -20.88 9.77 9.86
C THR A 9 -19.59 9.60 10.69
N THR A 10 -19.26 8.40 11.14
CA THR A 10 -17.99 8.12 11.84
C THR A 10 -16.89 7.73 10.85
N ALA A 11 -15.63 8.02 11.17
CA ALA A 11 -14.47 7.82 10.30
C ALA A 11 -14.09 6.33 10.11
N ILE A 12 -15.02 5.54 9.56
CA ILE A 12 -14.85 4.13 9.18
C ILE A 12 -14.05 4.09 7.87
N CYS A 13 -13.07 3.18 7.76
CA CYS A 13 -12.38 3.00 6.49
C CYS A 13 -13.33 2.45 5.43
N PRO A 14 -13.28 2.96 4.18
CA PRO A 14 -14.17 2.48 3.13
C PRO A 14 -13.97 0.99 2.87
N SER A 15 -15.08 0.27 2.66
CA SER A 15 -15.16 -1.13 2.26
C SER A 15 -16.26 -1.31 1.21
N LEU A 16 -16.54 -2.53 0.74
CA LEU A 16 -17.68 -2.75 -0.16
C LEU A 16 -19.01 -2.56 0.58
N PHE A 17 -19.13 -3.07 1.80
CA PHE A 17 -20.33 -2.95 2.63
C PHE A 17 -20.43 -1.63 3.41
N ASN A 18 -19.35 -0.87 3.50
CA ASN A 18 -19.29 0.45 4.14
C ASN A 18 -18.65 1.47 3.19
N ALA A 19 -19.38 1.82 2.13
CA ALA A 19 -18.91 2.79 1.14
C ALA A 19 -18.97 4.22 1.69
N THR A 20 -18.05 5.08 1.24
CA THR A 20 -17.95 6.47 1.73
C THR A 20 -18.12 7.48 0.61
N THR A 21 -18.86 8.55 0.84
CA THR A 21 -19.02 9.64 -0.14
C THR A 21 -17.77 10.52 -0.22
N ALA A 22 -17.27 10.74 -1.43
CA ALA A 22 -16.26 11.73 -1.79
C ALA A 22 -16.82 12.71 -2.85
N GLN A 23 -16.09 13.78 -3.22
CA GLN A 23 -16.59 14.71 -4.25
C GLN A 23 -16.65 14.05 -5.63
N ASP A 24 -15.79 13.05 -5.88
CA ASP A 24 -15.69 12.30 -7.13
C ASP A 24 -16.53 11.02 -7.16
N GLY A 25 -17.47 10.85 -6.21
CA GLY A 25 -18.41 9.73 -6.15
C GLY A 25 -18.34 8.94 -4.85
N ILE A 26 -19.03 7.80 -4.83
CA ILE A 26 -19.03 6.85 -3.72
C ILE A 26 -17.83 5.92 -3.87
N LEU A 27 -16.94 5.97 -2.88
CA LEU A 27 -15.73 5.17 -2.80
C LEU A 27 -16.03 3.84 -2.10
N SER A 28 -15.80 2.75 -2.83
CA SER A 28 -15.76 1.40 -2.30
C SER A 28 -14.36 0.81 -2.46
N ARG A 29 -13.92 0.05 -1.45
CA ARG A 29 -12.65 -0.67 -1.48
C ARG A 29 -12.91 -2.16 -1.55
N ILE A 30 -12.20 -2.83 -2.44
CA ILE A 30 -12.26 -4.27 -2.65
C ILE A 30 -11.42 -4.98 -1.58
N ARG A 31 -11.66 -6.26 -1.30
CA ARG A 31 -10.79 -7.08 -0.45
C ARG A 31 -9.98 -8.04 -1.30
N LEU A 32 -8.64 -7.89 -1.31
CA LEU A 32 -7.73 -8.71 -2.13
C LEU A 32 -6.52 -9.15 -1.30
N PRO A 33 -6.63 -10.20 -0.47
CA PRO A 33 -5.50 -10.68 0.33
C PRO A 33 -4.25 -10.94 -0.55
N ALA A 34 -3.08 -10.48 -0.09
CA ALA A 34 -1.83 -10.47 -0.86
C ALA A 34 -1.86 -9.70 -2.19
N GLY A 35 -2.91 -8.91 -2.45
CA GLY A 35 -3.08 -8.15 -3.69
C GLY A 35 -3.25 -9.01 -4.94
N VAL A 36 -3.71 -10.26 -4.79
CA VAL A 36 -3.93 -11.16 -5.93
C VAL A 36 -5.36 -11.01 -6.44
N ILE A 37 -5.51 -10.82 -7.75
CA ILE A 37 -6.81 -10.77 -8.42
C ILE A 37 -6.82 -11.67 -9.65
N THR A 38 -7.82 -12.54 -9.76
CA THR A 38 -7.97 -13.45 -10.91
C THR A 38 -8.57 -12.75 -12.11
N ALA A 39 -8.39 -13.32 -13.31
CA ALA A 39 -9.03 -12.78 -14.52
C ALA A 39 -10.56 -12.71 -14.40
N THR A 40 -11.21 -13.72 -13.81
CA THR A 40 -12.66 -13.73 -13.56
C THR A 40 -13.10 -12.60 -12.63
N GLN A 41 -12.32 -12.34 -11.59
CA GLN A 41 -12.56 -11.21 -10.68
C GLN A 41 -12.38 -9.86 -11.37
N CYS A 42 -11.39 -9.73 -12.26
CA CYS A 42 -11.23 -8.54 -13.10
C CYS A 42 -12.47 -8.30 -13.97
N GLU A 43 -13.01 -9.33 -14.61
CA GLU A 43 -14.24 -9.22 -15.42
C GLU A 43 -15.44 -8.75 -14.60
N ALA A 44 -15.63 -9.27 -13.39
CA ALA A 44 -16.68 -8.83 -12.48
C ALA A 44 -16.54 -7.34 -12.13
N LEU A 45 -15.32 -6.87 -11.81
CA LEU A 45 -15.07 -5.45 -11.53
C LEU A 45 -15.27 -4.55 -12.75
N VAL A 46 -14.87 -5.01 -13.94
CA VAL A 46 -15.09 -4.28 -15.20
C VAL A 46 -16.59 -4.04 -15.44
N LYS A 47 -17.44 -5.05 -15.20
CA LYS A 47 -18.91 -4.88 -15.29
C LYS A 47 -19.40 -3.81 -14.32
N VAL A 48 -19.00 -3.90 -13.06
CA VAL A 48 -19.41 -2.94 -12.02
C VAL A 48 -18.97 -1.51 -12.37
N VAL A 49 -17.74 -1.33 -12.82
CA VAL A 49 -17.18 0.00 -13.07
C VAL A 49 -17.73 0.63 -14.35
N ASN A 50 -18.05 -0.16 -15.37
CA ASN A 50 -18.72 0.33 -16.57
C ASN A 50 -20.19 0.69 -16.30
N GLN A 51 -20.87 -0.07 -15.45
CA GLN A 51 -22.29 0.16 -15.17
C GLN A 51 -22.54 1.24 -14.11
N PHE A 52 -21.75 1.22 -13.03
CA PHE A 52 -21.96 2.06 -11.86
C PHE A 52 -20.87 3.11 -11.65
N GLY A 53 -19.73 2.97 -12.31
CA GLY A 53 -18.55 3.81 -12.10
C GLY A 53 -18.29 4.83 -13.20
N ASN A 54 -17.06 5.33 -13.21
CA ASN A 54 -16.54 6.29 -14.19
C ASN A 54 -15.60 5.63 -15.22
N GLY A 55 -15.62 4.29 -15.34
CA GLY A 55 -14.73 3.55 -16.22
C GLY A 55 -13.29 3.37 -15.69
N GLU A 56 -12.96 3.84 -14.48
CA GLU A 56 -11.64 3.71 -13.87
C GLU A 56 -11.64 2.86 -12.59
N ILE A 57 -10.51 2.19 -12.34
CA ILE A 57 -10.19 1.44 -11.13
C ILE A 57 -8.85 1.94 -10.61
N GLN A 58 -8.71 2.08 -9.29
CA GLN A 58 -7.48 2.57 -8.68
C GLN A 58 -6.80 1.53 -7.79
N ILE A 59 -5.53 1.24 -8.07
CA ILE A 59 -4.61 0.49 -7.21
C ILE A 59 -4.12 1.40 -6.08
N THR A 60 -4.15 0.87 -4.87
CA THR A 60 -3.80 1.59 -3.64
C THR A 60 -2.41 1.21 -3.14
N ASN A 61 -1.86 2.01 -2.24
CA ASN A 61 -0.58 1.74 -1.56
C ASN A 61 -0.58 0.54 -0.59
N ARG A 62 -1.66 -0.25 -0.58
CA ARG A 62 -1.80 -1.50 0.19
C ARG A 62 -2.07 -2.70 -0.71
N ALA A 63 -1.62 -2.64 -1.96
CA ALA A 63 -1.81 -3.67 -2.97
C ALA A 63 -3.29 -4.10 -3.06
N ASN A 64 -4.18 -3.12 -3.17
CA ASN A 64 -5.63 -3.34 -3.16
C ASN A 64 -6.32 -2.40 -4.14
N LEU A 65 -7.61 -2.63 -4.47
CA LEU A 65 -8.37 -1.84 -5.41
C LEU A 65 -9.41 -0.94 -4.74
N GLN A 66 -9.64 0.21 -5.37
CA GLN A 66 -10.73 1.13 -5.10
C GLN A 66 -11.49 1.43 -6.37
N ILE A 67 -12.81 1.53 -6.24
CA ILE A 67 -13.71 1.96 -7.31
C ILE A 67 -14.47 3.20 -6.88
N ARG A 68 -14.81 4.04 -7.85
CA ARG A 68 -15.73 5.17 -7.69
C ARG A 68 -17.02 4.84 -8.40
N THR A 69 -18.14 5.02 -7.71
CA THR A 69 -19.48 4.79 -8.24
C THR A 69 -20.33 6.05 -8.11
N HIS A 70 -21.28 6.25 -9.01
CA HIS A 70 -22.19 7.40 -8.95
C HIS A 70 -23.29 7.23 -7.87
N GLN A 71 -23.56 5.99 -7.47
CA GLN A 71 -24.53 5.62 -6.44
C GLN A 71 -24.03 4.41 -5.65
N ALA A 72 -24.60 4.18 -4.46
CA ALA A 72 -24.28 2.99 -3.67
C ALA A 72 -24.67 1.72 -4.44
N LEU A 73 -23.85 0.68 -4.36
CA LEU A 73 -24.13 -0.61 -4.98
C LEU A 73 -25.33 -1.27 -4.31
N SER A 74 -26.18 -1.92 -5.11
CA SER A 74 -27.32 -2.69 -4.58
C SER A 74 -26.83 -3.93 -3.81
N ALA A 75 -27.68 -4.46 -2.93
CA ALA A 75 -27.37 -5.68 -2.18
C ALA A 75 -27.05 -6.87 -3.12
N GLU A 76 -27.74 -6.98 -4.25
CA GLU A 76 -27.49 -8.00 -5.29
C GLU A 76 -26.05 -7.90 -5.84
N VAL A 77 -25.61 -6.71 -6.23
CA VAL A 77 -24.24 -6.51 -6.73
C VAL A 77 -23.20 -6.79 -5.65
N LEU A 78 -23.49 -6.43 -4.38
CA LEU A 78 -22.59 -6.74 -3.27
C LEU A 78 -22.47 -8.24 -3.02
N LEU A 79 -23.57 -8.99 -3.12
CA LEU A 79 -23.57 -10.45 -3.00
C LEU A 79 -22.82 -11.10 -4.17
N ASP A 80 -23.02 -10.64 -5.41
CA ASP A 80 -22.26 -11.12 -6.56
C ASP A 80 -20.75 -10.93 -6.36
N LEU A 81 -20.33 -9.73 -5.92
CA LEU A 81 -18.92 -9.44 -5.63
C LEU A 81 -18.39 -10.32 -4.48
N GLN A 82 -19.21 -10.60 -3.47
CA GLN A 82 -18.86 -11.51 -2.38
C GLN A 82 -18.67 -12.95 -2.89
N ASP A 83 -19.53 -13.43 -3.79
CA ASP A 83 -19.43 -14.76 -4.41
C ASP A 83 -18.19 -14.91 -5.28
N TYR A 84 -17.76 -13.84 -5.96
CA TYR A 84 -16.47 -13.79 -6.65
C TYR A 84 -15.26 -13.68 -5.70
N GLY A 85 -15.47 -13.59 -4.39
CA GLY A 85 -14.40 -13.42 -3.38
C GLY A 85 -13.75 -12.03 -3.39
N LEU A 86 -14.44 -11.02 -3.91
CA LEU A 86 -14.01 -9.62 -3.94
C LEU A 86 -14.43 -8.84 -2.67
N ALA A 87 -15.24 -9.47 -1.82
CA ALA A 87 -15.62 -9.01 -0.50
C ALA A 87 -15.42 -10.13 0.53
N SER A 88 -15.31 -9.79 1.82
CA SER A 88 -15.35 -10.79 2.88
C SER A 88 -16.72 -11.48 2.91
N SER A 89 -16.76 -12.80 3.13
CA SER A 89 -18.01 -13.53 3.40
C SER A 89 -18.70 -13.08 4.70
N ASN A 90 -17.95 -12.49 5.62
CA ASN A 90 -18.47 -11.80 6.79
C ASN A 90 -18.35 -10.27 6.58
N PRO A 91 -19.46 -9.55 6.33
CA PRO A 91 -19.46 -8.10 6.08
C PRO A 91 -18.88 -7.26 7.22
N ASN A 92 -18.97 -7.73 8.48
CA ASN A 92 -18.53 -6.96 9.65
C ASN A 92 -17.01 -6.78 9.70
N ILE A 93 -16.26 -7.69 9.09
CA ILE A 93 -14.79 -7.63 9.02
C ILE A 93 -14.27 -7.12 7.67
N ASP A 94 -15.16 -6.85 6.71
CA ASP A 94 -14.79 -6.43 5.35
C ASP A 94 -14.00 -5.11 5.36
N GLY A 95 -14.28 -4.25 6.35
CA GLY A 95 -13.57 -2.99 6.57
C GLY A 95 -12.16 -3.13 7.13
N LEU A 96 -11.75 -4.31 7.62
CA LEU A 96 -10.37 -4.55 8.06
C LEU A 96 -9.41 -4.37 6.88
N ARG A 97 -8.20 -3.85 7.15
CA ARG A 97 -7.26 -3.59 6.06
C ARG A 97 -6.84 -4.86 5.35
N ASN A 98 -6.40 -4.65 4.12
CA ASN A 98 -5.82 -5.71 3.32
C ASN A 98 -4.63 -6.36 4.03
N ILE A 99 -4.57 -7.69 3.94
CA ILE A 99 -3.45 -8.51 4.40
C ILE A 99 -2.35 -8.38 3.36
N MET A 100 -1.22 -7.79 3.74
CA MET A 100 -0.14 -7.55 2.80
C MET A 100 0.84 -8.71 2.78
N ALA A 101 1.39 -8.95 1.60
CA ALA A 101 2.53 -9.81 1.36
C ALA A 101 3.35 -9.23 0.20
N SER A 102 4.58 -9.70 0.02
CA SER A 102 5.36 -9.33 -1.15
C SER A 102 4.59 -9.72 -2.43
N PRO A 103 4.53 -8.85 -3.46
CA PRO A 103 3.90 -9.20 -4.71
C PRO A 103 4.64 -10.34 -5.43
N THR A 104 5.91 -10.60 -5.11
CA THR A 104 6.67 -11.75 -5.63
C THR A 104 6.68 -12.97 -4.71
N ALA A 105 5.84 -12.99 -3.67
CA ALA A 105 5.71 -14.14 -2.77
C ALA A 105 5.49 -15.44 -3.54
N GLY A 106 6.32 -16.44 -3.24
CA GLY A 106 6.28 -17.75 -3.88
C GLY A 106 6.92 -17.86 -5.26
N ILE A 107 7.35 -16.75 -5.89
CA ILE A 107 8.02 -16.75 -7.22
C ILE A 107 9.39 -16.06 -7.21
N ASP A 108 9.69 -15.25 -6.20
CA ASP A 108 10.97 -14.55 -6.07
C ASP A 108 12.14 -15.53 -5.91
N ILE A 109 13.28 -15.20 -6.52
CA ILE A 109 14.51 -16.00 -6.49
C ILE A 109 15.25 -15.95 -5.15
N GLN A 110 15.01 -14.92 -4.33
CA GLN A 110 15.65 -14.76 -3.01
C GLN A 110 14.71 -15.08 -1.84
N ALA A 111 13.43 -15.37 -2.12
CA ALA A 111 12.45 -15.73 -1.08
C ALA A 111 12.98 -16.86 -0.19
N LYS A 112 13.05 -16.60 1.11
CA LYS A 112 13.36 -17.62 2.13
C LYS A 112 12.17 -18.55 2.32
N ILE A 113 10.96 -18.00 2.33
CA ILE A 113 9.72 -18.75 2.54
C ILE A 113 8.57 -18.17 1.71
N ASN A 114 7.67 -19.03 1.24
CA ASN A 114 6.45 -18.59 0.57
C ASN A 114 5.40 -18.18 1.62
N THR A 115 5.01 -16.91 1.64
CA THR A 115 4.06 -16.34 2.62
C THR A 115 2.59 -16.43 2.20
N ILE A 116 2.29 -16.82 0.94
CA ILE A 116 0.90 -16.96 0.46
C ILE A 116 0.04 -17.90 1.33
N PRO A 117 0.54 -19.06 1.81
CA PRO A 117 -0.21 -19.90 2.74
C PRO A 117 -0.60 -19.17 4.04
N LEU A 118 0.29 -18.36 4.62
CA LEU A 118 0.02 -17.60 5.85
C LEU A 118 -1.07 -16.55 5.62
N VAL A 119 -1.03 -15.85 4.48
CA VAL A 119 -2.09 -14.91 4.08
C VAL A 119 -3.46 -15.61 4.02
N LYS A 120 -3.52 -16.80 3.40
CA LYS A 120 -4.76 -17.58 3.29
C LYS A 120 -5.27 -18.05 4.66
N GLN A 121 -4.38 -18.57 5.51
CA GLN A 121 -4.71 -19.02 6.86
C GLN A 121 -5.24 -17.86 7.72
N TRP A 122 -4.57 -16.70 7.68
CA TRP A 122 -5.02 -15.52 8.42
C TRP A 122 -6.35 -14.97 7.89
N ASN A 123 -6.55 -14.94 6.57
CA ASN A 123 -7.83 -14.53 6.01
C ASN A 123 -8.98 -15.46 6.44
N LEU A 124 -8.75 -16.78 6.43
CA LEU A 124 -9.71 -17.76 6.90
C LEU A 124 -9.98 -17.62 8.41
N TYR A 125 -8.94 -17.37 9.20
CA TYR A 125 -9.06 -17.11 10.63
C TYR A 125 -9.99 -15.92 10.88
N LEU A 126 -9.74 -14.76 10.24
CA LEU A 126 -10.59 -13.57 10.39
C LEU A 126 -12.07 -13.86 10.08
N VAL A 127 -12.34 -14.58 8.99
CA VAL A 127 -13.71 -14.95 8.58
C VAL A 127 -14.42 -15.78 9.65
N ASN A 128 -13.70 -16.67 10.32
CA ASN A 128 -14.24 -17.59 11.33
C ASN A 128 -14.31 -17.01 12.75
N HIS A 129 -13.81 -15.79 12.97
CA HIS A 129 -13.74 -15.13 14.28
C HIS A 129 -14.44 -13.76 14.24
N PRO A 130 -15.79 -13.73 14.12
CA PRO A 130 -16.58 -12.50 13.97
C PRO A 130 -16.42 -11.50 15.12
N GLU A 131 -16.05 -11.95 16.31
CA GLU A 131 -15.72 -11.13 17.48
C GLU A 131 -14.56 -10.15 17.23
N LEU A 132 -13.70 -10.41 16.23
CA LEU A 132 -12.65 -9.48 15.81
C LEU A 132 -13.18 -8.27 15.02
N ALA A 133 -14.48 -8.17 14.76
CA ALA A 133 -15.07 -7.01 14.10
C ALA A 133 -14.94 -5.70 14.91
N ILE A 134 -14.73 -5.78 16.24
CA ILE A 134 -14.50 -4.59 17.07
C ILE A 134 -13.13 -3.94 16.82
N LEU A 135 -12.18 -4.69 16.25
CA LEU A 135 -10.86 -4.16 15.94
C LEU A 135 -10.99 -2.96 14.99
N SER A 136 -10.11 -1.97 15.15
CA SER A 136 -10.05 -0.86 14.20
C SER A 136 -9.96 -1.37 12.76
N SER A 137 -10.78 -0.81 11.86
CA SER A 137 -10.66 -0.99 10.40
C SER A 137 -9.27 -0.61 9.84
N LYS A 138 -8.40 -0.03 10.66
CA LYS A 138 -7.01 0.29 10.33
C LYS A 138 -6.01 -0.77 10.77
N PHE A 139 -6.42 -1.77 11.54
CA PHE A 139 -5.61 -2.92 11.92
C PHE A 139 -5.09 -3.63 10.67
N SER A 140 -3.78 -3.89 10.64
CA SER A 140 -3.07 -4.31 9.44
C SER A 140 -1.92 -5.26 9.75
N VAL A 141 -1.78 -6.29 8.90
CA VAL A 141 -0.78 -7.34 9.02
C VAL A 141 -0.01 -7.46 7.71
N CYS A 142 1.30 -7.70 7.81
CA CYS A 142 2.19 -7.98 6.68
C CYS A 142 2.97 -9.28 6.90
N PHE A 143 3.08 -10.10 5.84
CA PHE A 143 3.97 -11.26 5.78
C PHE A 143 5.01 -11.03 4.68
N ASP A 144 6.26 -10.82 5.05
CA ASP A 144 7.39 -10.67 4.12
C ASP A 144 8.26 -11.93 4.16
N GLY A 145 8.47 -12.56 3.02
CA GLY A 145 9.16 -13.83 2.88
C GLY A 145 10.67 -13.69 2.65
N GLY A 146 11.22 -12.47 2.76
CA GLY A 146 12.61 -12.19 2.41
C GLY A 146 12.83 -12.13 0.90
N GLU A 147 11.79 -11.79 0.13
CA GLU A 147 11.90 -11.55 -1.31
C GLU A 147 12.81 -10.34 -1.63
N MET A 148 13.34 -10.26 -2.86
CA MET A 148 14.06 -9.05 -3.31
C MET A 148 13.20 -7.79 -3.23
N ILE A 149 11.90 -7.93 -3.48
CA ILE A 149 10.91 -6.86 -3.35
C ILE A 149 10.29 -6.98 -1.96
N ASN A 150 10.95 -6.34 -1.00
CA ASN A 150 10.49 -6.29 0.38
C ASN A 150 9.31 -5.30 0.54
N VAL A 151 8.37 -5.66 1.40
CA VAL A 151 7.22 -4.86 1.82
C VAL A 151 7.15 -4.69 3.34
N SER A 152 8.14 -5.16 4.09
CA SER A 152 8.20 -5.00 5.55
C SER A 152 8.42 -3.55 6.00
N ASP A 153 8.96 -2.70 5.13
CA ASP A 153 9.08 -1.25 5.36
C ASP A 153 7.74 -0.49 5.19
N ARG A 154 6.68 -1.17 4.75
CA ARG A 154 5.36 -0.55 4.59
C ARG A 154 4.66 -0.48 5.95
N PRO A 155 3.96 0.62 6.28
CA PRO A 155 3.25 0.74 7.56
C PRO A 155 2.17 -0.35 7.74
N ASN A 156 2.37 -1.21 8.74
CA ASN A 156 1.42 -2.20 9.23
C ASN A 156 1.55 -2.32 10.74
N ASP A 157 0.46 -2.64 11.43
CA ASP A 157 0.50 -2.76 12.89
C ASP A 157 1.39 -3.93 13.34
N ILE A 158 1.37 -5.04 12.59
CA ILE A 158 2.19 -6.24 12.82
C ILE A 158 2.85 -6.67 11.51
N VAL A 159 4.16 -6.91 11.52
CA VAL A 159 4.90 -7.48 10.39
C VAL A 159 5.69 -8.70 10.84
N PHE A 160 5.59 -9.76 10.06
CA PHE A 160 6.46 -10.93 10.13
C PHE A 160 7.44 -10.85 8.96
N SER A 161 8.72 -10.58 9.25
CA SER A 161 9.78 -10.46 8.23
C SER A 161 10.70 -11.68 8.28
N ALA A 162 10.74 -12.47 7.20
CA ALA A 162 11.50 -13.71 7.18
C ALA A 162 13.02 -13.46 7.16
N LEU A 163 13.74 -14.18 8.00
CA LEU A 163 15.20 -14.20 8.03
C LEU A 163 15.74 -15.60 8.30
N GLU A 164 17.05 -15.76 8.11
CA GLU A 164 17.74 -16.99 8.45
C GLU A 164 18.54 -16.76 9.74
N PHE A 165 18.28 -17.57 10.77
CA PHE A 165 18.96 -17.48 12.05
C PHE A 165 19.43 -18.87 12.47
N SER A 166 20.73 -19.01 12.70
CA SER A 166 21.34 -20.30 13.09
C SER A 166 21.05 -21.47 12.12
N GLY A 167 20.90 -21.17 10.82
CA GLY A 167 20.67 -22.17 9.76
C GLY A 167 19.20 -22.54 9.55
N GLU A 168 18.28 -21.95 10.31
CA GLU A 168 16.83 -22.18 10.20
C GLU A 168 16.11 -20.88 9.82
N ILE A 169 14.91 -21.01 9.22
CA ILE A 169 14.10 -19.86 8.81
C ILE A 169 13.15 -19.46 9.95
N TYR A 170 13.17 -18.18 10.29
CA TYR A 170 12.25 -17.57 11.26
C TYR A 170 11.61 -16.32 10.68
N PHE A 171 10.57 -15.82 11.34
CA PHE A 171 10.09 -14.46 11.15
C PHE A 171 10.52 -13.57 12.32
N SER A 172 11.24 -12.49 12.04
CA SER A 172 11.38 -11.36 12.96
C SER A 172 10.04 -10.65 13.09
N LEU A 173 9.61 -10.46 14.32
CA LEU A 173 8.42 -9.67 14.65
C LEU A 173 8.77 -8.18 14.65
N HIS A 174 8.01 -7.40 13.87
CA HIS A 174 8.06 -5.94 13.92
C HIS A 174 6.68 -5.39 14.27
N LEU A 175 6.65 -4.34 15.08
CA LEU A 175 5.43 -3.68 15.55
C LEU A 175 5.46 -2.18 15.23
N SER A 176 4.31 -1.61 14.90
CA SER A 176 4.16 -0.15 14.78
C SER A 176 3.69 0.48 16.10
N PHE A 177 4.65 0.94 16.90
CA PHE A 177 4.42 1.72 18.12
C PHE A 177 4.91 3.18 18.02
N GLY A 178 5.56 3.54 16.91
CA GLY A 178 6.01 4.89 16.60
C GLY A 178 4.92 5.83 16.08
N ASP A 179 5.34 7.02 15.65
CA ASP A 179 4.43 8.05 15.15
C ASP A 179 3.73 7.65 13.84
N ARG A 180 2.71 8.41 13.46
CA ARG A 180 1.90 8.08 12.28
C ARG A 180 2.75 8.12 11.01
N GLY A 181 2.93 6.96 10.39
CA GLY A 181 3.63 6.82 9.11
C GLY A 181 5.03 6.25 9.27
N GLU A 182 5.53 6.13 10.51
CA GLU A 182 6.79 5.43 10.77
C GLU A 182 6.69 3.95 10.38
N SER A 183 7.84 3.42 9.96
CA SER A 183 7.95 2.01 9.60
C SER A 183 7.84 1.14 10.86
N PRO A 184 7.34 -0.11 10.74
CA PRO A 184 7.32 -1.05 11.85
C PRO A 184 8.75 -1.36 12.33
N SER A 185 8.98 -1.30 13.64
CA SER A 185 10.30 -1.53 14.25
C SER A 185 10.42 -2.97 14.75
N PRO A 186 11.58 -3.62 14.56
CA PRO A 186 11.83 -4.95 15.13
C PRO A 186 11.77 -4.89 16.65
N VAL A 187 11.21 -5.94 17.28
CA VAL A 187 11.08 -6.03 18.74
C VAL A 187 11.95 -7.12 19.37
N GLY A 188 12.88 -7.69 18.60
CA GLY A 188 13.84 -8.69 19.09
C GLY A 188 13.20 -10.04 19.40
N VAL A 189 12.16 -10.40 18.64
CA VAL A 189 11.44 -11.68 18.78
C VAL A 189 11.45 -12.43 17.45
N LEU A 190 11.86 -13.70 17.50
CA LEU A 190 11.78 -14.65 16.40
C LEU A 190 10.61 -15.60 16.60
N ILE A 191 9.90 -15.88 15.51
CA ILE A 191 8.72 -16.75 15.49
C ILE A 191 8.93 -17.82 14.42
N ALA A 192 8.79 -19.09 14.78
CA ALA A 192 8.91 -20.19 13.82
C ALA A 192 7.73 -20.16 12.82
N PRO A 193 7.93 -20.56 11.56
CA PRO A 193 6.89 -20.45 10.52
C PRO A 193 5.56 -21.11 10.86
N ASP A 194 5.57 -22.22 11.60
CA ASP A 194 4.39 -22.97 12.05
C ASP A 194 3.63 -22.28 13.20
N GLN A 195 4.29 -21.40 13.96
CA GLN A 195 3.71 -20.66 15.08
C GLN A 195 3.05 -19.34 14.66
N VAL A 196 3.36 -18.82 13.46
CA VAL A 196 3.00 -17.44 13.05
C VAL A 196 1.51 -17.12 13.21
N ILE A 197 0.62 -18.03 12.77
CA ILE A 197 -0.83 -17.78 12.81
C ILE A 197 -1.36 -17.84 14.24
N GLU A 198 -0.87 -18.76 15.07
CA GLU A 198 -1.25 -18.85 16.49
C GLU A 198 -0.84 -17.60 17.27
N VAL A 199 0.40 -17.13 17.05
CA VAL A 199 0.89 -15.89 17.66
C VAL A 199 0.08 -14.68 17.19
N LEU A 200 -0.20 -14.58 15.89
CA LEU A 200 -1.01 -13.48 15.34
C LEU A 200 -2.45 -13.48 15.86
N ALA A 201 -3.07 -14.66 15.97
CA ALA A 201 -4.39 -14.84 16.58
C ALA A 201 -4.40 -14.35 18.03
N THR A 202 -3.38 -14.72 18.81
CA THR A 202 -3.21 -14.29 20.21
C THR A 202 -3.05 -12.77 20.32
N PHE A 203 -2.25 -12.16 19.46
CA PHE A 203 -2.09 -10.70 19.40
C PHE A 203 -3.40 -9.98 19.07
N ALA A 204 -4.16 -10.51 18.11
CA ALA A 204 -5.45 -9.95 17.73
C ALA A 204 -6.48 -10.05 18.87
N ASP A 205 -6.49 -11.16 19.61
CA ASP A 205 -7.37 -11.38 20.75
C ASP A 205 -7.04 -10.49 21.95
N ILE A 206 -5.75 -10.32 22.29
CA ILE A 206 -5.31 -9.35 23.32
C ILE A 206 -5.78 -7.93 22.95
N TYR A 207 -5.62 -7.55 21.69
CA TYR A 207 -6.04 -6.25 21.21
C TYR A 207 -7.57 -6.09 21.19
N ARG A 208 -8.31 -7.16 20.88
CA ARG A 208 -9.77 -7.21 21.00
C ARG A 208 -10.20 -6.91 22.44
N GLU A 209 -9.68 -7.66 23.41
CA GLU A 209 -10.03 -7.47 24.82
C GLU A 209 -9.67 -6.08 25.34
N TYR A 210 -8.51 -5.54 24.95
CA TYR A 210 -8.16 -4.15 25.29
C TYR A 210 -9.18 -3.16 24.73
N THR A 211 -9.66 -3.40 23.50
CA THR A 211 -10.66 -2.57 22.85
C THR A 211 -12.03 -2.70 23.52
N ASP A 212 -12.43 -3.92 23.90
CA ASP A 212 -13.65 -4.21 24.64
C ASP A 212 -13.66 -3.45 26.00
N LEU A 213 -12.62 -3.64 26.82
CA LEU A 213 -12.49 -2.97 28.13
C LEU A 213 -12.51 -1.44 28.04
N ALA A 214 -11.85 -0.88 27.01
CA ALA A 214 -11.84 0.55 26.79
C ALA A 214 -13.20 1.12 26.34
N THR A 215 -14.09 0.27 25.82
CA THR A 215 -15.44 0.63 25.40
C THR A 215 -16.38 0.61 26.62
N ASP A 216 -16.28 -0.39 27.51
CA ASP A 216 -17.08 -0.46 28.74
C ASP A 216 -16.80 0.72 29.70
N LEU A 217 -15.54 1.14 29.83
CA LEU A 217 -15.15 2.29 30.65
C LEU A 217 -15.72 3.63 30.15
N THR A 218 -16.24 3.69 28.92
CA THR A 218 -16.87 4.90 28.38
C THR A 218 -18.33 5.09 28.80
N GLU A 219 -19.00 4.09 29.39
CA GLU A 219 -20.35 4.30 29.93
C GLU A 219 -20.37 4.96 31.33
N GLU A 220 -19.33 4.76 32.16
CA GLU A 220 -19.33 5.26 33.55
C GLU A 220 -18.69 6.65 33.75
N ARG A 221 -17.89 7.17 32.82
CA ARG A 221 -17.07 8.39 33.03
C ARG A 221 -17.37 9.58 32.11
N PHE A 222 -18.57 9.71 31.57
CA PHE A 222 -18.84 10.75 30.56
C PHE A 222 -19.25 12.13 31.12
N ASN A 223 -18.23 12.90 31.53
CA ASN A 223 -18.18 14.33 31.27
C ASN A 223 -16.73 14.80 31.29
N GLN A 224 -16.30 15.40 30.17
CA GLN A 224 -14.98 16.02 29.93
C GLN A 224 -13.83 15.05 29.58
N GLN A 225 -13.68 14.70 28.29
CA GLN A 225 -12.48 15.02 27.48
C GLN A 225 -12.34 14.20 26.18
N TYR A 226 -13.02 13.06 26.00
CA TYR A 226 -12.96 12.30 24.72
C TYR A 226 -14.26 11.56 24.40
N SER A 227 -15.17 12.20 23.64
CA SER A 227 -16.19 11.45 22.89
C SER A 227 -15.48 10.63 21.81
N ARG A 228 -15.28 9.32 22.03
CA ARG A 228 -14.52 8.48 21.08
C ARG A 228 -15.42 8.03 19.93
N LEU A 229 -15.38 8.78 18.83
CA LEU A 229 -16.09 8.50 17.58
C LEU A 229 -15.46 7.35 16.73
N ARG A 230 -14.50 6.58 17.26
CA ARG A 230 -13.82 5.49 16.53
C ARG A 230 -13.23 4.43 17.47
N PRO A 231 -13.02 3.18 16.99
CA PRO A 231 -12.23 2.17 17.70
C PRO A 231 -10.77 2.64 17.95
N LEU A 232 -10.20 2.20 19.07
CA LEU A 232 -8.78 2.35 19.39
C LEU A 232 -7.92 1.58 18.38
N ARG A 233 -6.68 2.02 18.15
CA ARG A 233 -5.70 1.32 17.29
C ARG A 233 -4.71 0.53 18.13
N LEU A 234 -4.11 -0.51 17.55
CA LEU A 234 -3.05 -1.28 18.19
C LEU A 234 -1.91 -0.39 18.71
N ARG A 235 -1.47 0.61 17.91
CA ARG A 235 -0.45 1.57 18.37
C ARG A 235 -0.80 2.29 19.67
N GLU A 236 -2.09 2.58 19.90
CA GLU A 236 -2.55 3.30 21.09
C GLU A 236 -2.44 2.38 22.31
N MET A 237 -2.79 1.09 22.15
CA MET A 237 -2.54 0.06 23.16
C MET A 237 -1.04 -0.12 23.43
N LEU A 238 -0.21 -0.21 22.39
CA LEU A 238 1.25 -0.37 22.56
C LEU A 238 1.89 0.85 23.25
N LYS A 239 1.35 2.05 23.05
CA LYS A 239 1.78 3.26 23.77
C LYS A 239 1.35 3.25 25.24
N ASP A 240 0.19 2.67 25.56
CA ASP A 240 -0.36 2.57 26.91
C ASP A 240 0.31 1.43 27.72
N TRP A 241 0.35 0.22 27.17
CA TRP A 241 0.91 -0.96 27.82
C TRP A 241 2.43 -1.06 27.71
N GLY A 242 3.02 -0.51 26.67
CA GLY A 242 4.38 -0.84 26.25
C GLY A 242 4.46 -2.19 25.53
N VAL A 243 5.50 -2.36 24.72
CA VAL A 243 5.75 -3.59 23.94
C VAL A 243 6.01 -4.79 24.85
N GLU A 244 6.80 -4.62 25.92
CA GLU A 244 7.17 -5.70 26.83
C GLU A 244 5.95 -6.35 27.50
N ARG A 245 5.02 -5.53 28.01
CA ARG A 245 3.78 -6.02 28.63
C ARG A 245 2.91 -6.76 27.61
N PHE A 246 2.81 -6.24 26.38
CA PHE A 246 2.07 -6.90 25.31
C PHE A 246 2.65 -8.27 24.96
N LEU A 247 3.97 -8.38 24.83
CA LEU A 247 4.64 -9.66 24.56
C LEU A 247 4.55 -10.64 25.73
N SER A 248 4.59 -10.14 26.97
CA SER A 248 4.40 -10.94 28.18
C SER A 248 2.99 -11.55 28.24
N ALA A 249 1.96 -10.73 27.99
CA ALA A 249 0.57 -11.20 27.93
C ALA A 249 0.35 -12.25 26.83
N ALA A 250 1.02 -12.10 25.69
CA ALA A 250 0.97 -13.10 24.62
C ALA A 250 1.66 -14.41 25.01
N THR A 251 2.86 -14.33 25.62
CA THR A 251 3.59 -15.50 26.11
C THR A 251 2.78 -16.31 27.14
N GLU A 252 2.08 -15.61 28.05
CA GLU A 252 1.20 -16.23 29.03
C GLU A 252 0.05 -17.01 28.36
N ARG A 253 -0.59 -16.44 27.33
CA ARG A 253 -1.70 -17.09 26.61
C ARG A 253 -1.25 -18.25 25.73
N LEU A 254 -0.09 -18.13 25.09
CA LEU A 254 0.49 -19.17 24.23
C LEU A 254 0.95 -20.38 25.04
N GLY A 255 1.30 -20.20 26.31
CA GLY A 255 1.83 -21.27 27.16
C GLY A 255 3.28 -21.67 26.81
N TYR A 256 3.95 -20.92 25.95
CA TYR A 256 5.36 -21.09 25.61
C TYR A 256 6.05 -19.74 25.37
N SER A 257 7.35 -19.67 25.65
CA SER A 257 8.15 -18.45 25.45
C SER A 257 8.46 -18.20 23.98
N LEU A 258 8.26 -16.96 23.53
CA LEU A 258 8.74 -16.49 22.24
C LEU A 258 10.26 -16.30 22.27
N GLN A 259 10.96 -16.71 21.20
CA GLN A 259 12.41 -16.65 21.15
C GLN A 259 12.88 -15.20 21.06
N SER A 260 13.66 -14.75 22.06
CA SER A 260 14.22 -13.40 22.08
C SER A 260 15.65 -13.37 21.52
N ILE A 261 15.98 -12.33 20.76
CA ILE A 261 17.34 -12.07 20.24
C ILE A 261 17.72 -10.58 20.39
N PRO A 262 19.02 -10.26 20.54
CA PRO A 262 19.50 -8.88 20.53
C PRO A 262 19.18 -8.16 19.20
N LEU A 263 18.71 -6.92 19.28
CA LEU A 263 18.31 -6.12 18.10
C LEU A 263 19.48 -5.86 17.14
N GLU A 264 20.72 -5.84 17.63
CA GLU A 264 21.93 -5.61 16.85
C GLU A 264 22.17 -6.72 15.82
N LEU A 265 21.65 -7.93 16.06
CA LEU A 265 21.74 -9.03 15.12
C LEU A 265 20.78 -8.84 13.91
N LEU A 266 19.65 -8.16 14.13
CA LEU A 266 18.67 -7.86 13.07
C LEU A 266 19.10 -6.68 12.18
N ALA A 267 19.82 -5.70 12.73
CA ALA A 267 20.26 -4.52 11.99
C ALA A 267 21.23 -4.85 10.82
N ARG A 268 22.06 -5.90 10.98
CA ARG A 268 23.07 -6.29 9.98
C ARG A 268 22.48 -6.87 8.68
N GLU A 269 21.30 -7.47 8.73
CA GLU A 269 20.61 -7.98 7.54
C GLU A 269 19.92 -6.87 6.73
N HIS A 270 19.44 -5.82 7.40
CA HIS A 270 18.77 -4.69 6.73
C HIS A 270 19.70 -3.86 5.83
N GLU A 271 20.97 -3.68 6.22
CA GLU A 271 21.94 -2.91 5.43
C GLU A 271 22.34 -3.60 4.12
N THR A 272 22.29 -4.93 4.07
CA THR A 272 22.66 -5.72 2.87
C THR A 272 21.54 -5.75 1.81
N GLN A 273 20.30 -5.38 2.17
CA GLN A 273 19.10 -5.50 1.34
C GLN A 273 18.68 -4.22 0.60
N GLN A 274 19.43 -3.12 0.66
CA GLN A 274 19.14 -1.89 -0.13
C GLN A 274 19.45 -2.04 -1.64
N ARG A 275 19.04 -3.16 -2.25
CA ARG A 275 19.24 -3.42 -3.68
C ARG A 275 17.96 -3.12 -4.45
N ASP A 276 18.06 -2.15 -5.36
CA ASP A 276 17.16 -1.87 -6.48
C ASP A 276 15.64 -1.89 -6.16
N ARG A 277 15.15 -0.78 -5.60
CA ARG A 277 13.74 -0.60 -5.16
C ARG A 277 12.70 -0.73 -6.28
N TYR A 278 13.14 -0.73 -7.54
CA TYR A 278 12.28 -0.74 -8.72
C TYR A 278 12.23 -2.08 -9.45
N ARG A 279 12.78 -3.15 -8.87
CA ARG A 279 12.68 -4.52 -9.43
C ARG A 279 11.27 -5.07 -9.56
N HIS A 280 10.29 -4.43 -8.92
CA HIS A 280 8.87 -4.70 -9.14
C HIS A 280 8.37 -4.25 -10.53
N LEU A 281 9.23 -3.65 -11.36
CA LEU A 281 8.96 -3.22 -12.73
C LEU A 281 9.89 -3.94 -13.71
N GLY A 282 9.49 -3.97 -14.98
CA GLY A 282 10.26 -4.62 -16.04
C GLY A 282 10.15 -6.15 -16.00
N VAL A 283 10.96 -6.80 -16.83
CA VAL A 283 11.02 -8.25 -16.94
C VAL A 283 12.03 -8.79 -15.93
N ASN A 284 11.59 -9.73 -15.08
CA ASN A 284 12.42 -10.31 -14.04
C ASN A 284 12.23 -11.83 -13.98
N PRO A 285 13.31 -12.62 -13.78
CA PRO A 285 13.20 -14.07 -13.68
C PRO A 285 12.49 -14.49 -12.39
N GLN A 286 11.72 -15.57 -12.46
CA GLN A 286 11.20 -16.27 -11.29
C GLN A 286 12.16 -17.39 -10.85
N LYS A 287 11.94 -17.94 -9.65
CA LYS A 287 12.65 -19.14 -9.19
C LYS A 287 12.33 -20.38 -10.03
N GLN A 288 11.16 -20.42 -10.65
CA GLN A 288 10.75 -21.46 -11.59
C GLN A 288 11.51 -21.26 -12.90
N ARG A 289 12.33 -22.26 -13.28
CA ARG A 289 13.14 -22.18 -14.49
C ARG A 289 12.29 -21.94 -15.74
N GLY A 290 12.68 -20.96 -16.54
CA GLY A 290 12.01 -20.63 -17.81
C GLY A 290 10.76 -19.75 -17.66
N LEU A 291 10.47 -19.29 -16.44
CA LEU A 291 9.38 -18.36 -16.16
C LEU A 291 9.92 -17.02 -15.64
N SER A 292 9.22 -15.97 -16.02
CA SER A 292 9.47 -14.59 -15.63
C SER A 292 8.18 -13.92 -15.13
N TYR A 293 8.33 -12.85 -14.36
CA TYR A 293 7.25 -11.89 -14.12
C TYR A 293 7.55 -10.58 -14.84
N ILE A 294 6.49 -9.88 -15.23
CA ILE A 294 6.56 -8.58 -15.89
C ILE A 294 5.84 -7.56 -15.01
N GLY A 295 6.61 -6.64 -14.45
CA GLY A 295 6.10 -5.51 -13.71
C GLY A 295 5.73 -4.34 -14.62
N VAL A 296 4.50 -3.86 -14.48
CA VAL A 296 3.88 -2.88 -15.36
C VAL A 296 3.65 -1.58 -14.59
N VAL A 297 4.09 -0.47 -15.18
CA VAL A 297 3.84 0.88 -14.67
C VAL A 297 2.37 1.22 -14.89
N VAL A 298 1.68 1.55 -13.80
CA VAL A 298 0.29 2.00 -13.84
C VAL A 298 0.26 3.47 -13.41
N PRO A 299 0.03 4.42 -14.33
CA PRO A 299 0.00 5.85 -14.02
C PRO A 299 -0.89 6.18 -12.83
N LEU A 300 -0.27 6.58 -11.71
CA LEU A 300 -0.94 6.92 -10.44
C LEU A 300 -1.86 5.81 -9.89
N GLY A 301 -1.59 4.56 -10.26
CA GLY A 301 -2.41 3.41 -9.94
C GLY A 301 -3.76 3.36 -10.66
N ARG A 302 -4.03 4.20 -11.66
CA ARG A 302 -5.33 4.24 -12.35
C ARG A 302 -5.30 3.38 -13.62
N LEU A 303 -6.24 2.44 -13.70
CA LEU A 303 -6.51 1.63 -14.88
C LEU A 303 -7.89 1.96 -15.42
N THR A 304 -8.02 2.07 -16.74
CA THR A 304 -9.33 2.03 -17.38
C THR A 304 -9.90 0.61 -17.34
N ALA A 305 -11.22 0.47 -17.46
CA ALA A 305 -11.88 -0.83 -17.57
C ALA A 305 -11.30 -1.67 -18.74
N THR A 306 -11.02 -1.03 -19.88
CA THR A 306 -10.38 -1.67 -21.04
C THR A 306 -8.97 -2.16 -20.72
N GLN A 307 -8.17 -1.38 -19.98
CA GLN A 307 -6.83 -1.81 -19.56
C GLN A 307 -6.89 -3.00 -18.60
N LEU A 308 -7.78 -2.97 -17.60
CA LEU A 308 -7.93 -4.09 -16.67
C LEU A 308 -8.38 -5.37 -17.40
N GLN A 309 -9.33 -5.25 -18.33
CA GLN A 309 -9.77 -6.36 -19.17
C GLN A 309 -8.63 -6.91 -20.04
N GLY A 310 -7.84 -6.05 -20.68
CA GLY A 310 -6.69 -6.45 -21.48
C GLY A 310 -5.62 -7.17 -20.66
N LEU A 311 -5.33 -6.66 -19.45
CA LEU A 311 -4.41 -7.31 -18.51
C LEU A 311 -4.92 -8.69 -18.08
N ALA A 312 -6.22 -8.82 -17.80
CA ALA A 312 -6.85 -10.10 -17.48
C ALA A 312 -6.69 -11.11 -18.62
N LEU A 313 -6.94 -10.69 -19.86
CA LEU A 313 -6.76 -11.55 -21.04
C LEU A 313 -5.30 -11.98 -21.24
N LEU A 314 -4.34 -11.08 -21.02
CA LEU A 314 -2.91 -11.39 -21.13
C LEU A 314 -2.48 -12.42 -20.08
N THR A 315 -2.89 -12.26 -18.81
CA THR A 315 -2.53 -13.22 -17.76
C THR A 315 -3.22 -14.58 -17.95
N THR A 316 -4.46 -14.61 -18.45
CA THR A 316 -5.14 -15.88 -18.79
C THR A 316 -4.45 -16.61 -19.94
N LYS A 317 -3.96 -15.88 -20.95
CA LYS A 317 -3.39 -16.48 -22.15
C LYS A 317 -1.94 -16.93 -21.97
N TYR A 318 -1.12 -16.14 -21.26
CA TYR A 318 0.33 -16.33 -21.22
C TYR A 318 0.91 -16.50 -19.82
N GLY A 319 0.11 -16.32 -18.76
CA GLY A 319 0.57 -16.33 -17.37
C GLY A 319 -0.22 -17.24 -16.45
N GLY A 320 -0.12 -16.96 -15.16
CA GLY A 320 -0.75 -17.75 -14.09
C GLY A 320 -2.26 -17.54 -13.90
N GLY A 321 -2.93 -16.78 -14.78
CA GLY A 321 -4.36 -16.49 -14.69
C GLY A 321 -4.77 -15.49 -13.61
N ALA A 322 -3.79 -14.88 -12.94
CA ALA A 322 -4.00 -13.82 -11.94
C ALA A 322 -3.00 -12.68 -12.14
N LEU A 323 -3.39 -11.49 -11.68
CA LEU A 323 -2.54 -10.31 -11.57
C LEU A 323 -2.17 -10.10 -10.11
N ARG A 324 -0.99 -9.53 -9.87
CA ARG A 324 -0.55 -9.17 -8.52
C ARG A 324 -0.36 -7.67 -8.39
N LEU A 325 -1.16 -7.05 -7.55
CA LEU A 325 -1.08 -5.62 -7.25
C LEU A 325 0.10 -5.36 -6.33
N THR A 326 0.72 -4.19 -6.45
CA THR A 326 1.85 -3.81 -5.61
C THR A 326 1.50 -2.61 -4.72
N PRO A 327 2.16 -2.44 -3.56
CA PRO A 327 1.99 -1.24 -2.73
C PRO A 327 2.58 0.03 -3.36
N TRP A 328 3.28 -0.08 -4.49
CA TRP A 328 3.71 1.05 -5.32
C TRP A 328 2.67 1.41 -6.40
N GLN A 329 1.45 0.90 -6.26
CA GLN A 329 0.32 1.15 -7.16
C GLN A 329 0.56 0.64 -8.59
N ASN A 330 1.45 -0.33 -8.76
CA ASN A 330 1.75 -1.01 -10.03
C ASN A 330 1.14 -2.41 -10.04
N ILE A 331 1.34 -3.15 -11.14
CA ILE A 331 0.79 -4.50 -11.30
C ILE A 331 1.83 -5.45 -11.90
N LEU A 332 1.81 -6.71 -11.48
CA LEU A 332 2.64 -7.78 -12.03
C LEU A 332 1.78 -8.77 -12.81
N LEU A 333 2.26 -9.16 -13.99
CA LEU A 333 1.86 -10.38 -14.67
C LEU A 333 2.91 -11.44 -14.32
N THR A 334 2.48 -12.57 -13.77
CA THR A 334 3.39 -13.63 -13.30
C THR A 334 3.25 -14.88 -14.15
N ASP A 335 4.27 -15.74 -14.02
CA ASP A 335 4.31 -17.09 -14.59
C ASP A 335 4.30 -17.04 -16.13
N ILE A 336 4.93 -16.00 -16.69
CA ILE A 336 5.09 -15.81 -18.13
C ILE A 336 6.28 -16.65 -18.58
N ALA A 337 6.06 -17.54 -19.55
CA ALA A 337 7.16 -18.27 -20.17
C ALA A 337 8.13 -17.30 -20.86
N ASP A 338 9.44 -17.53 -20.74
CA ASP A 338 10.45 -16.62 -21.30
C ASP A 338 10.28 -16.40 -22.82
N VAL A 339 9.79 -17.42 -23.52
CA VAL A 339 9.50 -17.39 -24.96
C VAL A 339 8.30 -16.51 -25.35
N ASP A 340 7.47 -16.13 -24.38
CA ASP A 340 6.27 -15.31 -24.58
C ASP A 340 6.43 -13.86 -24.11
N ILE A 341 7.58 -13.51 -23.49
CA ILE A 341 7.86 -12.16 -23.00
C ILE A 341 7.58 -11.10 -24.08
N GLU A 342 8.08 -11.27 -25.30
CA GLU A 342 7.88 -10.31 -26.38
C GLU A 342 6.40 -10.14 -26.76
N ARG A 343 5.63 -11.24 -26.79
CA ARG A 343 4.19 -11.18 -27.10
C ARG A 343 3.43 -10.43 -26.01
N VAL A 344 3.79 -10.67 -24.75
CA VAL A 344 3.14 -10.01 -23.61
C VAL A 344 3.51 -8.53 -23.56
N THR A 345 4.77 -8.16 -23.77
CA THR A 345 5.19 -6.74 -23.79
C THR A 345 4.57 -5.97 -24.94
N GLN A 346 4.44 -6.57 -26.13
CA GLN A 346 3.66 -5.99 -27.22
C GLN A 346 2.19 -5.81 -26.82
N GLY A 347 1.57 -6.80 -26.19
CA GLY A 347 0.19 -6.69 -25.69
C GLY A 347 0.01 -5.55 -24.70
N LEU A 348 0.94 -5.37 -23.76
CA LEU A 348 0.95 -4.26 -22.81
C LEU A 348 1.08 -2.90 -23.51
N ALA A 349 1.95 -2.80 -24.52
CA ALA A 349 2.11 -1.59 -25.31
C ALA A 349 0.82 -1.20 -26.06
N HIS A 350 0.05 -2.17 -26.59
CA HIS A 350 -1.26 -1.91 -27.21
C HIS A 350 -2.30 -1.40 -26.20
N LEU A 351 -2.13 -1.70 -24.91
CA LEU A 351 -2.96 -1.15 -23.82
C LEU A 351 -2.49 0.23 -23.35
N GLY A 352 -1.42 0.77 -23.96
CA GLY A 352 -0.79 2.02 -23.55
C GLY A 352 -0.06 1.92 -22.22
N LEU A 353 0.38 0.72 -21.82
CA LEU A 353 1.07 0.46 -20.56
C LEU A 353 2.56 0.21 -20.79
N SER A 354 3.40 0.84 -19.96
CA SER A 354 4.86 0.70 -20.02
C SER A 354 5.37 -0.28 -18.98
N ILE A 355 6.48 -0.93 -19.27
CA ILE A 355 7.26 -1.74 -18.31
C ILE A 355 8.59 -1.09 -17.94
N SER A 356 8.88 0.09 -18.50
CA SER A 356 10.17 0.75 -18.29
C SER A 356 10.28 1.26 -16.86
N VAL A 357 11.33 0.83 -16.15
CA VAL A 357 11.65 1.34 -14.81
C VAL A 357 11.94 2.85 -14.81
N ASN A 358 12.40 3.38 -15.96
CA ASN A 358 12.72 4.80 -16.14
C ASN A 358 11.54 5.65 -16.64
N HIS A 359 10.34 5.07 -16.73
CA HIS A 359 9.14 5.84 -17.03
C HIS A 359 8.88 6.86 -15.90
N PRO A 360 8.48 8.12 -16.15
CA PRO A 360 8.22 9.07 -15.07
C PRO A 360 7.23 8.54 -14.02
N TYR A 361 6.13 7.90 -14.45
CA TYR A 361 5.18 7.25 -13.53
C TYR A 361 5.72 6.04 -12.74
N ALA A 362 6.90 5.50 -13.06
CA ALA A 362 7.47 4.38 -12.31
C ALA A 362 7.74 4.73 -10.84
N ALA A 363 8.00 6.02 -10.57
CA ALA A 363 8.38 6.52 -9.25
C ALA A 363 7.62 7.79 -8.82
N ILE A 364 6.60 8.21 -9.57
CA ILE A 364 5.69 9.28 -9.15
C ILE A 364 4.57 8.69 -8.28
N ALA A 365 4.43 9.20 -7.06
CA ALA A 365 3.32 8.87 -6.15
C ALA A 365 2.50 10.13 -5.87
N ALA A 366 1.17 10.03 -5.92
CA ALA A 366 0.28 11.16 -5.64
C ALA A 366 -0.88 10.74 -4.75
N CYS A 367 -1.19 11.54 -3.71
CA CYS A 367 -2.36 11.27 -2.87
C CYS A 367 -3.66 11.65 -3.60
N SER A 368 -4.83 11.45 -2.98
CA SER A 368 -6.12 11.70 -3.63
C SER A 368 -6.39 13.16 -4.03
N GLY A 369 -5.67 14.13 -3.44
CA GLY A 369 -5.90 15.57 -3.67
C GLY A 369 -7.25 16.05 -3.09
N TYR A 370 -7.57 17.35 -3.23
CA TYR A 370 -8.80 17.90 -2.64
C TYR A 370 -10.08 17.28 -3.22
N LYS A 371 -10.04 16.83 -4.48
CA LYS A 371 -11.15 16.09 -5.12
C LYS A 371 -11.54 14.83 -4.37
N GLY A 372 -10.57 14.13 -3.77
CA GLY A 372 -10.81 12.91 -3.02
C GLY A 372 -10.63 13.03 -1.50
N CYS A 373 -10.16 14.16 -0.99
CA CYS A 373 -9.77 14.32 0.42
C CYS A 373 -10.01 15.75 0.92
N LYS A 374 -10.90 15.91 1.91
CA LYS A 374 -11.19 17.22 2.54
C LYS A 374 -9.99 17.90 3.22
N ALA A 375 -8.93 17.15 3.51
CA ALA A 375 -7.75 17.68 4.17
C ALA A 375 -6.67 18.17 3.19
N ALA A 376 -6.85 17.97 1.88
CA ALA A 376 -5.88 18.36 0.87
C ALA A 376 -6.19 19.77 0.32
N PHE A 377 -5.15 20.49 -0.06
CA PHE A 377 -5.22 21.85 -0.61
C PHE A 377 -5.09 21.90 -2.13
N THR A 378 -4.52 20.86 -2.76
CA THR A 378 -4.19 20.82 -4.20
C THR A 378 -4.73 19.56 -4.89
N ASP A 379 -4.90 19.62 -6.22
CA ASP A 379 -5.28 18.48 -7.08
C ASP A 379 -4.02 17.69 -7.48
N THR A 380 -3.46 16.98 -6.49
CA THR A 380 -2.24 16.20 -6.65
C THR A 380 -2.29 15.20 -7.79
N GLN A 381 -3.46 14.64 -8.11
CA GLN A 381 -3.60 13.69 -9.21
C GLN A 381 -3.46 14.39 -10.56
N ALA A 382 -4.14 15.52 -10.75
CA ALA A 382 -4.05 16.28 -12.00
C ALA A 382 -2.65 16.86 -12.20
N ASP A 383 -2.03 17.40 -11.16
CA ASP A 383 -0.71 18.01 -11.27
C ASP A 383 0.40 16.99 -11.50
N ALA A 384 0.34 15.83 -10.83
CA ALA A 384 1.24 14.72 -11.12
C ALA A 384 1.13 14.25 -12.58
N LYS A 385 -0.09 14.23 -13.15
CA LYS A 385 -0.28 13.92 -14.58
C LYS A 385 0.37 14.95 -15.51
N LYS A 386 0.21 16.25 -15.22
CA LYS A 386 0.84 17.32 -16.02
C LYS A 386 2.37 17.23 -15.98
N VAL A 387 2.94 17.00 -14.79
CA VAL A 387 4.39 16.85 -14.63
C VAL A 387 4.89 15.64 -15.39
N ALA A 388 4.28 14.45 -15.21
CA ALA A 388 4.70 13.24 -15.92
C ALA A 388 4.64 13.40 -17.45
N ALA A 389 3.53 13.91 -17.99
CA ALA A 389 3.37 14.13 -19.43
C ALA A 389 4.41 15.10 -20.01
N TYR A 390 4.72 16.17 -19.27
CA TYR A 390 5.76 17.11 -19.68
C TYR A 390 7.15 16.47 -19.64
N LEU A 391 7.47 15.70 -18.60
CA LEU A 391 8.74 14.97 -18.51
C LEU A 391 8.89 13.99 -19.68
N GLU A 392 7.89 13.18 -19.98
CA GLU A 392 7.92 12.24 -21.13
C GLU A 392 8.22 12.95 -22.46
N SER A 393 7.77 14.19 -22.63
CA SER A 393 8.00 14.97 -23.85
C SER A 393 9.41 15.56 -23.98
N CYS A 394 10.17 15.68 -22.87
CA CYS A 394 11.35 16.55 -22.85
C CYS A 394 12.55 16.05 -22.04
N ILE A 395 12.44 14.90 -21.36
CA ILE A 395 13.55 14.25 -20.65
C ILE A 395 13.51 12.73 -20.85
N LYS A 396 14.67 12.12 -21.02
CA LYS A 396 14.85 10.67 -20.98
C LYS A 396 15.58 10.32 -19.69
N LEU A 397 14.84 9.78 -18.72
CA LEU A 397 15.45 9.30 -17.48
C LEU A 397 16.25 8.02 -17.75
N ASP A 398 17.40 7.94 -17.10
CA ASP A 398 18.27 6.76 -17.08
C ASP A 398 18.25 6.07 -15.70
N TYR A 399 17.70 6.75 -14.70
CA TYR A 399 17.41 6.23 -13.36
C TYR A 399 16.05 6.75 -12.87
N PRO A 400 15.26 5.95 -12.12
CA PRO A 400 13.95 6.39 -11.64
C PRO A 400 14.10 7.46 -10.54
N ILE A 401 13.34 8.56 -10.64
CA ILE A 401 13.36 9.65 -9.66
C ILE A 401 12.03 9.67 -8.90
N ASN A 402 12.10 9.47 -7.59
CA ASN A 402 10.93 9.42 -6.73
C ASN A 402 10.37 10.82 -6.47
N ILE A 403 9.24 11.14 -7.09
CA ILE A 403 8.56 12.42 -6.95
C ILE A 403 7.23 12.19 -6.24
N HIS A 404 7.07 12.78 -5.06
CA HIS A 404 5.91 12.58 -4.21
C HIS A 404 5.03 13.84 -4.17
N PHE A 405 3.76 13.70 -4.60
CA PHE A 405 2.74 14.72 -4.47
C PHE A 405 1.84 14.43 -3.26
N SER A 406 1.93 15.28 -2.24
CA SER A 406 1.05 15.23 -1.08
C SER A 406 0.19 16.49 -1.02
N GLY A 407 -1.13 16.34 -0.95
CA GLY A 407 -2.05 17.49 -0.89
C GLY A 407 -2.06 18.21 0.46
N CYS A 408 -1.43 17.64 1.49
CA CYS A 408 -1.22 18.24 2.81
C CYS A 408 -0.06 17.57 3.55
N ASP A 409 0.22 18.04 4.78
CA ASP A 409 1.27 17.54 5.66
C ASP A 409 1.14 16.04 6.06
N LYS A 410 -0.04 15.44 5.91
CA LYS A 410 -0.30 14.04 6.28
C LYS A 410 0.45 13.01 5.44
N SER A 411 0.99 13.39 4.28
CA SER A 411 1.90 12.54 3.49
C SER A 411 1.31 11.16 3.14
N CYS A 412 0.05 11.12 2.72
CA CYS A 412 -0.70 9.85 2.62
C CYS A 412 -0.28 8.94 1.45
N ALA A 413 0.34 9.48 0.39
CA ALA A 413 0.73 8.68 -0.78
C ALA A 413 2.00 7.87 -0.53
N GLN A 414 3.00 8.49 0.11
CA GLN A 414 4.26 7.86 0.46
C GLN A 414 4.73 8.34 1.84
N HIS A 415 5.12 7.41 2.70
CA HIS A 415 5.56 7.71 4.07
C HIS A 415 7.08 7.79 4.23
N HIS A 416 7.82 7.35 3.21
CA HIS A 416 9.28 7.33 3.13
C HIS A 416 9.79 8.59 2.43
N SER A 417 11.03 8.99 2.72
CA SER A 417 11.66 10.14 2.04
C SER A 417 11.70 9.94 0.52
N SER A 418 11.19 10.93 -0.21
CA SER A 418 11.24 11.03 -1.68
C SER A 418 12.50 11.75 -2.14
N ASP A 419 12.82 11.69 -3.44
CA ASP A 419 13.89 12.51 -4.02
C ASP A 419 13.42 13.96 -4.16
N ILE A 420 12.14 14.14 -4.52
CA ILE A 420 11.44 15.42 -4.59
C ILE A 420 10.07 15.26 -3.93
N ALA A 421 9.75 16.12 -2.96
CA ALA A 421 8.42 16.18 -2.33
C ALA A 421 7.71 17.50 -2.67
N LEU A 422 6.46 17.40 -3.09
CA LEU A 422 5.57 18.49 -3.43
C LEU A 422 4.39 18.46 -2.47
N VAL A 423 4.40 19.36 -1.48
CA VAL A 423 3.41 19.42 -0.41
C VAL A 423 2.46 20.58 -0.62
N GLY A 424 1.19 20.31 -0.88
CA GLY A 424 0.14 21.31 -1.05
C GLY A 424 -0.03 22.14 0.20
N ILE A 425 -0.16 23.45 0.02
CA ILE A 425 -0.33 24.44 1.10
C ILE A 425 -1.60 25.26 0.86
N PRO A 426 -2.24 25.78 1.91
CA PRO A 426 -3.38 26.66 1.74
C PRO A 426 -2.97 27.91 0.95
N SER A 427 -3.85 28.36 0.08
CA SER A 427 -3.69 29.67 -0.56
C SER A 427 -4.01 30.77 0.45
N GLU A 428 -3.14 31.79 0.57
CA GLU A 428 -3.30 32.85 1.57
C GLU A 428 -4.56 33.71 1.40
N ASN A 429 -5.18 33.79 0.20
CA ASN A 429 -6.32 34.69 -0.06
C ASN A 429 -7.35 34.12 -1.07
N GLY A 430 -8.17 33.15 -0.66
CA GLY A 430 -9.48 32.79 -1.26
C GLY A 430 -9.67 32.93 -2.78
N GLU A 431 -9.83 31.78 -3.46
CA GLU A 431 -10.31 31.60 -4.85
C GLU A 431 -9.55 32.30 -6.00
N THR A 432 -8.67 33.28 -5.75
CA THR A 432 -8.00 34.08 -6.80
C THR A 432 -6.51 33.75 -7.02
N HIS A 433 -5.90 32.92 -6.17
CA HIS A 433 -4.52 32.47 -6.34
C HIS A 433 -4.47 31.02 -6.89
N PRO A 434 -3.49 30.70 -7.76
CA PRO A 434 -3.30 29.35 -8.26
C PRO A 434 -2.99 28.39 -7.11
N GLU A 435 -3.29 27.11 -7.29
CA GLU A 435 -2.88 26.04 -6.35
C GLU A 435 -1.37 26.13 -6.08
N MET A 436 -0.96 26.04 -4.82
CA MET A 436 0.42 26.25 -4.38
C MET A 436 0.99 25.00 -3.70
N TYR A 437 2.29 24.79 -3.92
CA TYR A 437 3.07 23.72 -3.30
C TYR A 437 4.29 24.29 -2.61
N ARG A 438 4.63 23.71 -1.46
CA ARG A 438 5.99 23.75 -0.95
C ARG A 438 6.82 22.64 -1.61
N VAL A 439 8.02 22.98 -2.05
CA VAL A 439 8.90 22.06 -2.80
C VAL A 439 10.08 21.68 -1.92
N TYR A 440 10.30 20.38 -1.77
CA TYR A 440 11.40 19.79 -1.04
C TYR A 440 12.23 18.89 -1.94
N VAL A 441 13.52 18.78 -1.64
CA VAL A 441 14.48 17.94 -2.37
C VAL A 441 15.42 17.23 -1.41
N GLY A 442 15.92 16.07 -1.83
CA GLY A 442 16.97 15.36 -1.10
C GLY A 442 16.53 14.89 0.29
N ASP A 443 17.48 14.88 1.23
CA ASP A 443 17.24 14.53 2.64
C ASP A 443 18.08 15.46 3.52
N ASP A 444 17.45 16.05 4.55
CA ASP A 444 18.07 16.92 5.56
C ASP A 444 17.70 16.51 6.99
N GLY A 445 17.10 15.33 7.17
CA GLY A 445 16.54 14.89 8.44
C GLY A 445 15.12 15.38 8.73
N ASN A 446 14.52 16.21 7.89
CA ASN A 446 13.09 16.51 7.91
C ASN A 446 12.29 15.42 7.16
N HIS A 447 11.03 15.22 7.54
CA HIS A 447 10.14 14.23 6.92
C HIS A 447 10.04 14.37 5.39
N PHE A 448 10.05 15.59 4.87
CA PHE A 448 9.94 15.88 3.43
C PHE A 448 11.28 16.17 2.75
N GLY A 449 12.39 16.26 3.50
CA GLY A 449 13.69 16.68 2.99
C GLY A 449 13.94 18.20 3.06
N LYS A 450 14.96 18.67 2.34
CA LYS A 450 15.39 20.07 2.33
C LYS A 450 14.42 20.95 1.56
N GLU A 451 13.88 21.97 2.21
CA GLU A 451 12.99 22.93 1.56
C GLU A 451 13.77 23.74 0.50
N LEU A 452 13.28 23.70 -0.73
CA LEU A 452 13.82 24.48 -1.86
C LEU A 452 12.95 25.72 -2.13
N TYR A 453 11.63 25.58 -2.06
CA TYR A 453 10.69 26.68 -2.21
C TYR A 453 9.57 26.56 -1.17
N ALA A 454 9.35 27.64 -0.39
CA ALA A 454 8.25 27.73 0.57
C ALA A 454 6.88 27.74 -0.14
N GLU A 455 6.81 28.41 -1.29
CA GLU A 455 5.62 28.53 -2.14
C GLU A 455 6.00 28.49 -3.62
N TYR A 456 5.37 27.59 -4.37
CA TYR A 456 5.56 27.42 -5.80
C TYR A 456 4.24 27.09 -6.49
N ALA A 457 3.93 27.78 -7.59
CA ALA A 457 2.65 27.60 -8.26
C ALA A 457 2.57 26.25 -8.99
N ALA A 458 1.46 25.53 -8.81
CA ALA A 458 1.23 24.22 -9.40
C ALA A 458 1.38 24.20 -10.93
N LYS A 459 0.95 25.28 -11.60
CA LYS A 459 1.05 25.43 -13.07
C LYS A 459 2.50 25.42 -13.59
N ASP A 460 3.46 25.82 -12.76
CA ASP A 460 4.86 25.97 -13.16
C ASP A 460 5.70 24.73 -12.76
N LEU A 461 5.13 23.80 -11.97
CA LEU A 461 5.82 22.57 -11.54
C LEU A 461 6.41 21.75 -12.70
N PRO A 462 5.72 21.54 -13.84
CA PRO A 462 6.31 20.77 -14.93
C PRO A 462 7.67 21.32 -15.40
N ILE A 463 7.78 22.64 -15.50
CA ILE A 463 9.02 23.32 -15.91
C ILE A 463 10.09 23.18 -14.83
N LEU A 464 9.74 23.43 -13.56
CA LEU A 464 10.67 23.30 -12.44
C LEU A 464 11.27 21.90 -12.36
N ILE A 465 10.43 20.87 -12.35
CA ILE A 465 10.89 19.49 -12.21
C ILE A 465 11.79 19.12 -13.39
N ALA A 466 11.44 19.47 -14.62
CA ALA A 466 12.30 19.22 -15.77
C ALA A 466 13.66 19.91 -15.65
N GLN A 467 13.72 21.14 -15.12
CA GLN A 467 14.98 21.85 -14.87
C GLN A 467 15.83 21.15 -13.80
N LEU A 468 15.22 20.77 -12.66
CA LEU A 468 15.93 20.05 -11.59
C LEU A 468 16.54 18.74 -12.11
N LEU A 469 15.78 17.97 -12.89
CA LEU A 469 16.24 16.69 -13.42
C LEU A 469 17.31 16.86 -14.50
N ARG A 470 17.23 17.88 -15.35
CA ARG A 470 18.29 18.20 -16.33
C ARG A 470 19.58 18.60 -15.65
N ASN A 471 19.51 19.46 -14.63
CA ASN A 471 20.69 19.86 -13.87
C ASN A 471 21.33 18.63 -13.20
N TYR A 472 20.53 17.78 -12.57
CA TYR A 472 21.00 16.52 -12.02
C TYR A 472 21.67 15.62 -13.07
N GLN A 473 21.05 15.38 -14.23
CA GLN A 473 21.64 14.51 -15.27
C GLN A 473 22.94 15.07 -15.86
N ASN A 474 23.06 16.40 -15.97
CA ASN A 474 24.20 17.08 -16.56
C ASN A 474 25.37 17.29 -15.58
N GLU A 475 25.08 17.51 -14.30
CA GLU A 475 26.07 17.93 -13.30
C GLU A 475 26.43 16.84 -12.28
N ARG A 476 25.69 15.72 -12.23
CA ARG A 476 26.07 14.58 -11.38
C ARG A 476 27.46 14.06 -11.77
N CYS A 477 28.24 13.66 -10.77
CA CYS A 477 29.64 13.28 -10.96
C CYS A 477 29.81 11.96 -11.73
N ASN A 478 28.78 11.09 -11.72
CA ASN A 478 28.71 9.86 -12.50
C ASN A 478 27.26 9.35 -12.61
N SER A 479 27.02 8.32 -13.42
CA SER A 479 25.67 7.76 -13.65
C SER A 479 25.07 7.01 -12.46
N THR A 480 25.87 6.68 -11.45
CA THR A 480 25.42 5.96 -10.25
C THR A 480 25.10 6.88 -9.07
N GLN A 481 25.54 8.14 -9.10
CA GLN A 481 25.18 9.12 -8.08
C GLN A 481 23.68 9.35 -8.11
N THR A 482 23.00 9.07 -7.01
CA THR A 482 21.55 9.27 -6.86
C THR A 482 21.19 10.75 -6.77
N PHE A 483 19.92 11.10 -7.00
CA PHE A 483 19.45 12.49 -6.85
C PHE A 483 19.67 13.02 -5.43
N LYS A 484 19.40 12.20 -4.42
CA LYS A 484 19.64 12.57 -3.00
C LYS A 484 21.11 12.87 -2.71
N GLU A 485 22.04 12.10 -3.29
CA GLU A 485 23.48 12.36 -3.14
C GLU A 485 23.93 13.61 -3.89
N PHE A 486 23.27 13.94 -5.01
CA PHE A 486 23.57 15.15 -5.79
C PHE A 486 23.12 16.45 -5.10
N VAL A 487 22.02 16.40 -4.35
CA VAL A 487 21.43 17.58 -3.68
C VAL A 487 22.20 18.00 -2.40
N LYS A 488 23.03 17.11 -1.84
CA LYS A 488 23.89 17.40 -0.69
C LYS A 488 25.01 18.35 -1.08
#